data_AF-A0AA40DWN4-F1
#
_entry.id   AF-A0AA40DWN4-F1
#
_cell.length_a   1.000
_cell.length_b   1.000
_cell.length_c   1.000
_cell.angle_alpha   90.00
_cell.angle_beta   90.00
_cell.angle_gamma   90.00
#
_symmetry.space_group_name_H-M   'P 1'
#
loop_
_entity.id
_entity.type
_entity.pdbx_description
1 polymer ?
#
loop_
_entity_poly.entity_id
_entity_poly.type
_entity_poly.pdbx_seq_one_letter_code
_entity_poly.pdbx_strand_id
1 'polypeptide(L)'
;DTVCIDKTSSAELSEAINFMFRWYQQSEICYAYLGDVSTGNRDRFVDSALFSRGWTLQELIAPRKLRFFDNNWSHIGHKAVLERDISHRINIPMYVLSTGEFSMASVAQKMSWA
;
A
#
# COMPACT_ATOMS: atom_id res chain seq x y z
N ASP A 1 -0.19 -8.12 -9.18
CA ASP A 1 0.10 -7.92 -10.61
C ASP A 1 1.60 -8.09 -10.87
N THR A 2 2.14 -9.28 -10.59
CA THR A 2 3.62 -9.53 -10.50
C THR A 2 4.04 -10.81 -11.24
N VAL A 3 3.14 -11.39 -12.03
CA VAL A 3 3.38 -12.69 -12.69
C VAL A 3 4.21 -12.55 -13.97
N CYS A 4 4.37 -11.34 -14.50
CA CYS A 4 5.06 -11.06 -15.76
C CYS A 4 6.39 -10.28 -15.60
N ILE A 5 6.96 -10.24 -14.39
CA ILE A 5 8.25 -9.57 -14.15
C ILE A 5 9.35 -10.62 -14.11
N ASP A 6 10.32 -10.56 -15.02
CA ASP A 6 11.53 -11.37 -14.87
C ASP A 6 12.38 -10.86 -13.71
N LYS A 7 12.33 -11.58 -12.59
CA LYS A 7 13.08 -11.25 -11.37
C LYS A 7 14.57 -11.58 -11.47
N THR A 8 15.01 -12.26 -12.54
CA THR A 8 16.43 -12.58 -12.78
C THR A 8 17.17 -11.44 -13.46
N SER A 9 16.45 -10.51 -14.10
CA SER A 9 16.97 -9.27 -14.68
C SER A 9 16.78 -8.10 -13.73
N SER A 10 17.87 -7.59 -13.14
CA SER A 10 17.82 -6.46 -12.21
C SER A 10 17.35 -5.15 -12.87
N ALA A 11 17.60 -4.98 -14.16
CA ALA A 11 17.15 -3.84 -14.94
C ALA A 11 15.63 -3.89 -15.20
N GLU A 12 15.11 -5.02 -15.67
CA GLU A 12 13.67 -5.20 -15.91
C GLU A 12 12.87 -5.11 -14.61
N LEU A 13 13.38 -5.69 -13.52
CA LEU A 13 12.79 -5.56 -12.20
C LEU A 13 12.68 -4.09 -11.77
N SER A 14 13.74 -3.30 -11.96
CA SER A 14 13.75 -1.88 -11.60
C SER A 14 12.80 -1.05 -12.46
N GLU A 15 12.73 -1.32 -13.77
CA GLU A 15 11.79 -0.66 -14.68
C GLU A 15 10.34 -1.01 -14.32
N ALA A 16 10.03 -2.29 -14.13
CA ALA A 16 8.69 -2.75 -13.77
C ALA A 16 8.21 -2.14 -12.44
N ILE A 17 9.09 -2.04 -11.44
CA ILE A 17 8.79 -1.38 -10.16
C ILE A 17 8.43 0.10 -10.37
N ASN A 18 9.20 0.83 -11.19
CA ASN A 18 8.93 2.22 -11.50
C ASN A 18 7.62 2.41 -12.29
N PHE A 19 7.31 1.50 -13.22
CA PHE A 19 6.06 1.52 -13.97
C PHE A 19 4.85 1.24 -13.07
N MET A 20 4.92 0.20 -12.22
CA MET A 20 3.85 -0.12 -11.27
C MET A 20 3.55 1.05 -10.34
N PHE A 21 4.58 1.70 -9.80
CA PHE A 21 4.41 2.88 -8.98
C PHE A 21 3.63 3.98 -9.71
N ARG A 22 4.02 4.29 -10.95
CA ARG A 22 3.35 5.31 -11.78
C ARG A 22 1.91 4.94 -12.10
N TRP A 23 1.62 3.68 -12.42
CA TRP A 23 0.24 3.24 -12.69
C TRP A 23 -0.66 3.42 -11.48
N TYR A 24 -0.21 3.01 -10.30
CA TYR A 24 -0.95 3.24 -9.07
C TYR A 24 -1.14 4.72 -8.77
N GLN A 25 -0.10 5.53 -8.97
CA GLN A 25 -0.16 6.98 -8.74
C GLN A 25 -1.10 7.71 -9.70
N GLN A 26 -1.17 7.28 -10.95
CA GLN A 26 -1.99 7.88 -12.00
C GLN A 26 -3.40 7.30 -12.07
N SER A 27 -3.68 6.21 -11.35
CA SER A 27 -5.02 5.63 -11.29
C SER A 27 -5.99 6.57 -10.58
N GLU A 28 -7.21 6.70 -11.12
CA GLU A 28 -8.28 7.45 -10.46
C GLU A 28 -8.65 6.83 -9.11
N ILE A 29 -8.61 5.50 -9.02
CA ILE A 29 -8.87 4.75 -7.79
C ILE A 29 -8.18 3.38 -7.82
N CYS A 30 -7.69 2.96 -6.65
CA CYS A 30 -7.20 1.60 -6.43
C CYS A 30 -8.05 0.87 -5.40
N TYR A 31 -8.09 -0.46 -5.53
CA TYR A 31 -8.83 -1.37 -4.67
C TYR A 31 -7.86 -2.39 -4.07
N ALA A 32 -7.86 -2.52 -2.75
CA ALA A 32 -7.11 -3.53 -2.02
C ALA A 32 -8.09 -4.55 -1.43
N TYR A 33 -7.99 -5.78 -1.92
CA TYR A 33 -8.74 -6.92 -1.39
C TYR A 33 -7.90 -7.63 -0.33
N LEU A 34 -8.45 -7.77 0.88
CA LEU A 34 -7.81 -8.38 2.04
C LEU A 34 -8.48 -9.71 2.34
N GLY A 35 -8.02 -10.77 1.67
CA GLY A 35 -8.61 -12.11 1.80
C GLY A 35 -8.45 -12.74 3.19
N ASP A 36 -7.57 -12.19 4.01
CA ASP A 36 -7.31 -12.61 5.39
C ASP A 36 -8.08 -11.80 6.45
N VAL A 37 -8.85 -10.78 6.02
CA VAL A 37 -9.75 -10.00 6.88
C VAL A 37 -11.17 -10.52 6.73
N SER A 38 -11.77 -10.94 7.84
CA SER A 38 -13.15 -11.42 7.92
C SER A 38 -14.15 -10.26 8.02
N THR A 39 -15.33 -10.42 7.42
CA THR A 39 -16.40 -9.41 7.45
C THR A 39 -16.83 -8.96 8.83
N GLY A 40 -17.09 -7.64 8.94
CA GLY A 40 -17.52 -7.00 10.17
C GLY A 40 -16.43 -6.81 11.22
N ASN A 41 -15.23 -7.33 10.98
CA ASN A 41 -14.12 -7.26 11.92
C ASN A 41 -13.09 -6.22 11.49
N ARG A 42 -13.46 -4.93 11.60
CA ARG A 42 -12.55 -3.81 11.31
C ARG A 42 -11.32 -3.84 12.21
N ASP A 43 -11.41 -4.39 13.41
CA ASP A 43 -10.30 -4.48 14.36
C ASP A 43 -9.13 -5.32 13.80
N ARG A 44 -9.42 -6.29 12.92
CA ARG A 44 -8.40 -7.11 12.24
C ARG A 44 -7.82 -6.50 10.98
N PHE A 45 -8.28 -5.32 10.56
CA PHE A 45 -7.76 -4.66 9.36
C PHE A 45 -6.24 -4.46 9.44
N VAL A 46 -5.74 -3.90 10.55
CA VAL A 46 -4.31 -3.62 10.75
C VAL A 46 -3.45 -4.88 10.93
N ASP A 47 -4.09 -6.01 11.21
CA ASP A 47 -3.44 -7.31 11.34
C ASP A 47 -3.33 -8.04 9.98
N SER A 48 -3.92 -7.48 8.92
CA SER A 48 -3.81 -8.07 7.59
C SER A 48 -2.36 -8.23 7.16
N ALA A 49 -2.09 -9.32 6.46
CA ALA A 49 -0.84 -9.63 5.80
C ALA A 49 -0.39 -8.52 4.84
N LEU A 50 -1.30 -7.66 4.35
CA LEU A 50 -0.94 -6.46 3.60
C LEU A 50 0.05 -5.59 4.39
N PHE A 51 -0.11 -5.46 5.71
CA PHE A 51 0.71 -4.59 6.56
C PHE A 51 1.94 -5.28 7.16
N SER A 52 2.12 -6.59 6.94
CA SER A 52 3.28 -7.35 7.41
C SER A 52 4.23 -7.77 6.29
N ARG A 53 3.82 -7.63 5.03
CA ARG A 53 4.68 -7.87 3.88
C ARG A 53 5.64 -6.68 3.70
N GLY A 54 6.93 -6.88 3.97
CA GLY A 54 7.96 -5.93 3.57
C GLY A 54 7.90 -5.67 2.05
N TRP A 55 8.30 -4.47 1.63
CA TRP A 55 8.12 -3.94 0.25
C TRP A 55 6.65 -3.72 -0.19
N THR A 56 5.70 -3.50 0.71
CA THR A 56 4.31 -3.09 0.38
C THR A 56 4.11 -1.59 0.19
N LEU A 57 5.21 -0.84 0.16
CA LEU A 57 5.18 0.61 0.16
C LEU A 57 4.49 1.21 -1.07
N GLN A 58 4.67 0.62 -2.24
CA GLN A 58 4.18 1.23 -3.48
C GLN A 58 2.67 1.11 -3.63
N GLU A 59 2.10 -0.05 -3.30
CA GLU A 59 0.66 -0.30 -3.44
C GLU A 59 -0.17 0.52 -2.45
N LEU A 60 0.43 0.98 -1.35
CA LEU A 60 -0.20 1.79 -0.33
C LEU A 60 0.11 3.29 -0.46
N ILE A 61 1.37 3.66 -0.75
CA ILE A 61 1.79 5.05 -0.89
C ILE A 61 1.41 5.61 -2.26
N ALA A 62 1.65 4.88 -3.36
CA ALA A 62 1.51 5.43 -4.70
C ALA A 62 0.06 5.85 -5.01
N PRO A 63 -0.99 5.06 -4.73
CA PRO A 63 -2.35 5.49 -5.01
C PRO A 63 -2.76 6.69 -4.18
N ARG A 64 -3.37 7.70 -4.81
CA ARG A 64 -4.01 8.80 -4.08
C ARG A 64 -5.30 8.35 -3.39
N LYS A 65 -6.14 7.58 -4.12
CA LYS A 65 -7.39 7.01 -3.61
C LYS A 65 -7.26 5.50 -3.55
N LEU A 66 -7.30 4.93 -2.35
CA LEU A 66 -7.27 3.49 -2.13
C LEU A 66 -8.45 3.09 -1.24
N ARG A 67 -9.19 2.06 -1.66
CA ARG A 67 -10.31 1.48 -0.91
C ARG A 67 -10.00 0.05 -0.52
N PHE A 68 -10.32 -0.31 0.72
CA PHE A 68 -10.08 -1.63 1.28
C PHE A 68 -11.36 -2.44 1.33
N PHE A 69 -11.24 -3.71 0.97
CA PHE A 69 -12.31 -4.69 0.92
C PHE A 69 -11.90 -5.95 1.66
N ASP A 70 -12.83 -6.56 2.37
CA ASP A 70 -12.60 -7.82 3.09
C ASP A 70 -12.74 -9.04 2.17
N ASN A 71 -12.64 -10.25 2.75
CA ASN A 71 -12.74 -11.51 2.04
C ASN A 71 -14.10 -11.79 1.36
N ASN A 72 -15.14 -11.04 1.70
CA ASN A 72 -16.47 -11.10 1.09
C ASN A 72 -16.74 -9.90 0.17
N TRP A 73 -15.71 -9.14 -0.20
CA TRP A 73 -15.84 -7.90 -0.96
C TRP A 73 -16.73 -6.85 -0.28
N SER A 74 -16.81 -6.87 1.06
CA SER A 74 -17.45 -5.80 1.82
C SER A 74 -16.46 -4.66 2.03
N HIS A 75 -16.95 -3.43 1.86
CA HIS A 75 -16.13 -2.24 2.00
C HIS A 75 -15.73 -1.98 3.45
N ILE A 76 -14.42 -1.98 3.73
CA ILE A 76 -13.86 -1.70 5.06
C ILE A 76 -13.71 -0.19 5.27
N GLY A 77 -13.17 0.52 4.26
CA GLY A 77 -12.91 1.94 4.35
C GLY A 77 -11.96 2.47 3.28
N HIS A 78 -11.69 3.78 3.35
CA HIS A 78 -10.77 4.47 2.46
C HIS A 78 -9.45 4.77 3.19
N LYS A 79 -8.34 4.82 2.45
CA LYS A 79 -7.02 5.16 2.99
C LYS A 79 -7.02 6.46 3.80
N ALA A 80 -7.67 7.53 3.33
CA ALA A 80 -7.73 8.80 4.04
C ALA A 80 -8.45 8.71 5.42
N VAL A 81 -9.37 7.76 5.60
CA VAL A 81 -10.07 7.55 6.87
C VAL A 81 -9.27 6.63 7.81
N LEU A 82 -8.52 5.70 7.22
CA LEU A 82 -7.76 4.67 7.92
C LEU A 82 -6.29 5.07 8.12
N GLU A 83 -5.86 6.24 7.65
CA GLU A 83 -4.45 6.66 7.64
C GLU A 83 -3.81 6.67 9.02
N ARG A 84 -4.58 6.98 10.08
CA ARG A 84 -4.10 6.94 11.46
C ARG A 84 -3.78 5.50 11.89
N ASP A 85 -4.73 4.59 11.65
CA ASP A 85 -4.60 3.18 12.01
C ASP A 85 -3.45 2.54 11.23
N ILE A 86 -3.36 2.85 9.93
CA ILE A 86 -2.28 2.42 9.03
C ILE A 86 -0.94 2.99 9.51
N SER A 87 -0.84 4.31 9.72
CA SER A 87 0.39 4.99 10.14
C SER A 87 0.96 4.40 11.42
N HIS A 88 0.10 4.15 12.41
CA HIS A 88 0.49 3.51 13.67
C HIS A 88 1.02 2.09 13.47
N ARG A 89 0.45 1.33 12.51
CA ARG A 89 0.83 -0.06 12.26
C ARG A 89 2.18 -0.22 11.55
N ILE A 90 2.49 0.65 10.58
CA ILE A 90 3.65 0.49 9.67
C ILE A 90 4.67 1.64 9.75
N ASN A 91 4.50 2.58 10.69
CA ASN A 91 5.40 3.72 10.92
C ASN A 91 5.63 4.62 9.70
N ILE A 92 4.67 4.66 8.77
CA ILE A 92 4.66 5.63 7.67
C ILE A 92 3.92 6.88 8.14
N PRO A 93 4.50 8.09 8.02
CA PRO A 93 3.81 9.31 8.41
C PRO A 93 2.49 9.52 7.67
N MET A 94 1.46 10.00 8.36
CA MET A 94 0.14 10.25 7.77
C MET A 94 0.19 11.19 6.55
N TYR A 95 1.09 12.18 6.54
CA TYR A 95 1.24 13.08 5.39
C TYR A 95 1.63 12.32 4.11
N VAL A 96 2.44 11.26 4.23
CA VAL A 96 2.84 10.41 3.10
C VAL A 96 1.65 9.59 2.62
N LEU A 97 0.83 9.06 3.53
CA LEU A 97 -0.36 8.27 3.20
C LEU A 97 -1.46 9.12 2.54
N SER A 98 -1.63 10.37 2.98
CA SER A 98 -2.66 11.30 2.45
C SER A 98 -2.28 11.91 1.11
N THR A 99 -1.03 12.37 0.97
CA THR A 99 -0.58 13.15 -0.20
C THR A 99 0.10 12.29 -1.27
N GLY A 100 0.63 11.13 -0.89
CA GLY A 100 1.58 10.37 -1.71
C GLY A 100 2.95 11.04 -1.81
N GLU A 101 3.18 12.14 -1.09
CA GLU A 101 4.44 12.88 -1.10
C GLU A 101 5.38 12.31 -0.03
N PHE A 102 6.34 11.49 -0.47
CA PHE A 102 7.41 10.96 0.35
C PHE A 102 8.74 11.71 0.13
N SER A 103 8.77 12.75 -0.71
CA SER A 103 9.97 13.57 -0.98
C SER A 103 10.57 14.13 0.32
N MET A 104 9.72 14.56 1.25
CA MET A 104 10.07 15.14 2.54
C MET A 104 10.58 14.14 3.58
N ALA A 105 10.35 12.83 3.37
CA ALA A 105 10.90 11.81 4.25
C ALA A 105 12.39 11.59 3.96
N SER A 106 13.20 11.48 5.01
CA SER A 106 14.62 11.15 4.88
C SER A 106 14.80 9.75 4.28
N VAL A 107 16.00 9.49 3.73
CA VAL A 107 16.35 8.14 3.25
C VAL A 107 16.21 7.13 4.39
N ALA A 108 16.69 7.45 5.60
CA ALA A 108 16.57 6.56 6.76
C ALA A 108 15.10 6.24 7.10
N GLN A 109 14.20 7.23 7.04
CA GLN A 109 12.76 7.01 7.24
C GLN A 109 12.19 6.10 6.16
N LYS A 110 12.53 6.36 4.88
CA LYS A 110 12.09 5.51 3.76
C LYS A 110 12.56 4.06 3.91
N MET A 111 13.80 3.87 4.38
CA MET A 111 14.39 2.56 4.62
C MET A 111 13.79 1.85 5.85
N SER A 112 13.18 2.60 6.79
CA SER A 112 12.49 2.03 7.95
C SER A 112 11.07 1.55 7.67
N TRP A 113 10.51 1.84 6.50
CA TRP A 113 9.15 1.42 6.12
C TRP A 113 9.10 -0.03 5.61
N ALA A 114 9.89 -0.92 6.22
CA ALA A 114 10.13 -2.31 5.84
C ALA A 114 9.48 -3.29 6.81
#